data_AF-C0NIY8-F1
#
_entry.id   AF-C0NIY8-F1
#
_cell.length_a   1.000
_cell.length_b   1.000
_cell.length_c   1.000
_cell.angle_alpha   90.00
_cell.angle_beta   90.00
_cell.angle_gamma   90.00
#
_symmetry.space_group_name_H-M   'P 1'
#
loop_
_entity.id
_entity.type
_entity.pdbx_description
1 polymer ?
#
loop_
_entity_poly.entity_id
_entity_poly.type
_entity_poly.pdbx_seq_one_letter_code
_entity_poly.pdbx_strand_id
1 'polypeptide(L)'
;MHERKEVQGRIAGKQIVYHALQDVPSDSTSAQLAALDCELTDLRAQIASTKQYEKSLRAELATLSAHVPTGKLREMVSRLEMEREEVLSRLSPLRNGRVTTRVVSAVEQETVNGEWRVWKGRVVVRKRICKDMWEKCSEALPEGFQGIEELWETLGLDGML
;
A
#
# COMPACT_ATOMS: atom_id res chain seq x y z
N MET A 1 -15.66 -28.16 -62.78
CA MET A 1 -14.49 -27.25 -62.76
C MET A 1 -13.57 -27.52 -63.96
N HIS A 2 -12.98 -28.71 -64.11
CA HIS A 2 -12.17 -29.02 -65.30
C HIS A 2 -12.96 -28.90 -66.62
N GLU A 3 -14.19 -29.45 -66.67
CA GLU A 3 -15.10 -29.33 -67.83
C GLU A 3 -15.56 -27.89 -68.12
N ARG A 4 -15.50 -27.01 -67.11
CA ARG A 4 -15.86 -25.58 -67.25
C ARG A 4 -14.68 -24.72 -67.71
N LYS A 5 -13.52 -25.33 -67.97
CA LYS A 5 -12.27 -24.63 -68.32
C LYS A 5 -11.85 -23.58 -67.28
N GLU A 6 -12.09 -23.85 -66.00
CA GLU A 6 -11.67 -22.94 -64.91
C GLU A 6 -10.34 -23.39 -64.28
N VAL A 7 -10.00 -24.68 -64.42
CA VAL A 7 -8.79 -25.30 -63.88
C VAL A 7 -8.17 -26.24 -64.90
N GLN A 8 -6.85 -26.31 -64.92
CA GLN A 8 -6.09 -27.22 -65.76
C GLN A 8 -5.49 -28.33 -64.91
N GLY A 9 -5.68 -29.58 -65.33
CA GLY A 9 -4.99 -30.72 -64.75
C GLY A 9 -3.62 -30.92 -65.39
N ARG A 10 -2.55 -30.95 -64.60
CA ARG A 10 -1.22 -31.37 -65.04
C ARG A 10 -0.89 -32.72 -64.38
N ILE A 11 -0.51 -33.71 -65.19
CA ILE A 11 -0.09 -35.01 -64.67
C ILE A 11 1.28 -34.84 -64.02
N ALA A 12 1.38 -35.16 -62.74
CA ALA A 12 2.62 -35.23 -61.97
C ALA A 12 2.80 -36.67 -61.48
N GLY A 13 3.52 -37.48 -62.26
CA GLY A 13 3.69 -38.90 -61.98
C GLY A 13 2.38 -39.68 -62.07
N LYS A 14 1.94 -40.30 -60.96
CA LYS A 14 0.69 -41.08 -60.87
C LYS A 14 -0.54 -40.23 -60.47
N GLN A 15 -0.37 -38.94 -60.21
CA GLN A 15 -1.42 -38.05 -59.72
C GLN A 15 -1.68 -36.93 -60.73
N ILE A 16 -2.92 -36.43 -60.76
CA ILE A 16 -3.30 -35.24 -61.51
C ILE A 16 -3.39 -34.08 -60.53
N VAL A 17 -2.56 -33.05 -60.73
CA VAL A 17 -2.60 -31.80 -59.95
C VAL A 17 -3.41 -30.77 -60.74
N TYR A 18 -4.51 -30.33 -60.17
CA TYR A 18 -5.32 -29.25 -60.73
C TYR A 18 -4.80 -27.90 -60.25
N HIS A 19 -4.71 -26.92 -61.14
CA HIS A 19 -4.40 -25.53 -60.83
C HIS A 19 -5.36 -24.60 -61.56
N ALA A 20 -5.62 -23.43 -60.99
CA ALA A 20 -6.37 -22.39 -61.67
C ALA A 20 -5.61 -21.93 -62.92
N LEU A 21 -6.34 -21.70 -64.02
CA LEU A 21 -5.75 -21.12 -65.22
C LEU A 21 -5.27 -19.69 -64.90
N GLN A 22 -3.98 -19.45 -65.09
CA GLN A 22 -3.34 -18.15 -64.91
C GLN A 22 -3.00 -17.54 -66.28
N ASP A 23 -3.98 -17.54 -67.20
CA ASP A 23 -3.79 -16.90 -68.50
C ASP A 23 -3.37 -15.44 -68.27
N VAL A 24 -2.28 -15.03 -68.92
CA VAL A 24 -1.80 -13.65 -68.86
C VAL A 24 -2.94 -12.78 -69.38
N PRO A 25 -3.53 -11.89 -68.57
CA PRO A 25 -4.56 -11.02 -69.08
C PRO A 25 -3.96 -10.24 -70.25
N SER A 26 -4.62 -10.28 -71.41
CA SER A 26 -4.17 -9.56 -72.61
C SER A 26 -4.00 -8.06 -72.38
N ASP A 27 -4.60 -7.56 -71.30
CA ASP A 27 -4.76 -6.14 -71.04
C ASP A 27 -3.77 -5.62 -69.98
N SER A 28 -3.02 -6.49 -69.29
CA SER A 28 -1.98 -6.04 -68.33
C SER A 28 -0.76 -5.49 -69.07
N THR A 29 -0.95 -4.30 -69.61
CA THR A 29 0.13 -3.48 -70.16
C THR A 29 1.14 -3.18 -69.04
N SER A 30 2.42 -3.10 -69.40
CA SER A 30 3.50 -2.68 -68.49
C SER A 30 3.14 -1.39 -67.72
N ALA A 31 2.38 -0.49 -68.37
CA ALA A 31 1.87 0.73 -67.76
C ALA A 31 0.86 0.49 -66.60
N GLN A 32 -0.06 -0.48 -66.73
CA GLN A 32 -1.00 -0.81 -65.66
C GLN A 32 -0.30 -1.45 -64.45
N LEU A 33 0.67 -2.34 -64.70
CA LEU A 33 1.47 -2.92 -63.63
C LEU A 33 2.28 -1.85 -62.90
N ALA A 34 2.90 -0.92 -63.63
CA ALA A 34 3.59 0.21 -63.03
C ALA A 34 2.64 1.10 -62.20
N ALA A 35 1.41 1.35 -62.68
CA ALA A 35 0.41 2.10 -61.93
C ALA A 35 -0.02 1.39 -60.63
N LEU A 36 -0.22 0.07 -60.68
CA LEU A 36 -0.53 -0.75 -59.50
C LEU A 36 0.63 -0.77 -58.51
N ASP A 37 1.88 -0.87 -58.99
CA ASP A 37 3.06 -0.81 -58.13
C ASP A 37 3.16 0.56 -57.44
N CYS A 38 2.88 1.66 -58.15
CA CYS A 38 2.78 2.99 -57.55
C CYS A 38 1.69 3.05 -56.46
N GLU A 39 0.47 2.59 -56.76
CA GLU A 39 -0.62 2.57 -55.78
C GLU A 39 -0.27 1.73 -54.55
N LEU A 40 0.38 0.58 -54.75
CA LEU A 40 0.84 -0.29 -53.68
C LEU A 40 1.91 0.40 -52.81
N THR A 41 2.85 1.12 -53.43
CA THR A 41 3.85 1.91 -52.70
C THR A 41 3.20 3.04 -51.88
N ASP A 42 2.21 3.73 -52.45
CA ASP A 42 1.47 4.80 -51.78
C ASP A 42 0.66 4.26 -50.59
N LEU A 43 -0.07 3.16 -50.79
CA LEU A 43 -0.83 2.50 -49.72
C LEU A 43 0.09 1.99 -48.61
N ARG A 44 1.26 1.44 -48.94
CA ARG A 44 2.27 1.04 -47.94
C ARG A 44 2.78 2.24 -47.15
N ALA A 45 3.03 3.38 -47.81
CA ALA A 45 3.45 4.61 -47.15
C ALA A 45 2.35 5.16 -46.23
N GLN A 46 1.08 5.15 -46.67
CA GLN A 46 -0.06 5.57 -45.87
C GLN A 46 -0.27 4.67 -44.63
N ILE A 47 -0.12 3.34 -44.78
CA ILE A 47 -0.18 2.40 -43.65
C ILE A 47 0.94 2.68 -42.65
N ALA A 48 2.17 2.92 -43.12
CA ALA A 48 3.29 3.23 -42.26
C ALA A 48 3.08 4.54 -41.48
N SER A 49 2.60 5.59 -42.16
CA SER A 49 2.27 6.88 -41.56
C SER A 49 1.15 6.76 -40.52
N THR A 50 0.06 6.05 -40.85
CA THR A 50 -1.08 5.85 -39.94
C THR A 50 -0.67 5.07 -38.69
N LYS A 51 0.16 4.03 -38.84
CA LYS A 51 0.70 3.26 -37.70
C LYS A 51 1.60 4.11 -36.79
N GLN A 52 2.40 5.01 -37.36
CA GLN A 52 3.20 5.95 -36.57
C GLN A 52 2.31 6.92 -35.79
N TYR A 53 1.26 7.46 -36.42
CA TYR A 53 0.30 8.34 -35.77
C TYR A 53 -0.51 7.64 -34.67
N GLU A 54 -0.94 6.41 -34.90
CA GLU A 54 -1.57 5.56 -33.88
C GLU A 54 -0.65 5.35 -32.68
N LYS A 55 0.65 5.10 -32.93
CA LYS A 55 1.65 4.94 -31.87
C LYS A 55 1.84 6.23 -31.06
N SER A 56 1.89 7.40 -31.70
CA SER A 56 1.99 8.68 -30.98
C SER A 56 0.73 8.97 -30.15
N LEU A 57 -0.46 8.74 -30.70
CA LEU A 57 -1.72 8.91 -29.96
C LEU A 57 -1.82 7.97 -28.76
N ARG A 58 -1.38 6.71 -28.90
CA ARG A 58 -1.31 5.78 -27.77
C ARG A 58 -0.36 6.25 -26.68
N ALA A 59 0.79 6.80 -27.06
CA ALA A 59 1.75 7.35 -26.09
C ALA A 59 1.17 8.57 -25.36
N GLU A 60 0.53 9.49 -26.08
CA GLU A 60 -0.15 10.65 -25.50
C GLU A 60 -1.29 10.24 -24.56
N LEU A 61 -2.12 9.28 -24.98
CA LEU A 61 -3.18 8.73 -24.14
C LEU A 61 -2.61 8.09 -22.87
N ALA A 62 -1.51 7.34 -22.97
CA ALA A 62 -0.85 6.76 -21.81
C ALA A 62 -0.36 7.84 -20.83
N THR A 63 0.27 8.90 -21.33
CA THR A 63 0.67 10.06 -20.52
C THR A 63 -0.52 10.75 -19.85
N LEU A 64 -1.61 11.00 -20.59
CA LEU A 64 -2.81 11.63 -20.04
C LEU A 64 -3.51 10.73 -19.00
N SER A 65 -3.56 9.42 -19.24
CA SER A 65 -4.18 8.45 -18.34
C SER A 65 -3.37 8.21 -17.05
N ALA A 66 -2.06 8.47 -17.06
CA ALA A 66 -1.22 8.42 -15.87
C ALA A 66 -1.53 9.55 -14.89
N HIS A 67 -2.15 10.64 -15.36
CA HIS A 67 -2.63 11.72 -14.50
C HIS A 67 -3.99 11.35 -13.88
N VAL A 68 -4.11 11.60 -12.58
CA VAL A 68 -5.40 11.49 -11.89
C VAL A 68 -6.39 12.47 -12.53
N PRO A 69 -7.58 12.02 -12.97
CA PRO A 69 -8.56 12.91 -13.58
C PRO A 69 -8.88 14.10 -12.69
N THR A 70 -9.10 15.29 -13.25
CA THR A 70 -9.35 16.52 -12.48
C THR A 70 -10.50 16.36 -11.48
N GLY A 71 -11.55 15.62 -11.84
CA GLY A 71 -12.65 15.30 -10.92
C GLY A 71 -12.17 14.55 -9.68
N LYS A 72 -11.30 13.56 -9.86
CA LYS A 72 -10.71 12.78 -8.77
C LYS A 72 -9.71 13.60 -7.95
N LEU A 73 -8.95 14.50 -8.58
CA LEU A 73 -8.10 15.46 -7.86
C LEU A 73 -8.92 16.37 -6.94
N ARG A 74 -10.08 16.88 -7.39
CA ARG A 74 -10.97 17.70 -6.54
C ARG A 74 -11.51 16.93 -5.34
N GLU A 75 -11.92 15.67 -5.53
CA GLU A 75 -12.32 14.79 -4.42
C GLU A 75 -11.18 14.58 -3.42
N MET A 76 -9.96 14.35 -3.91
CA MET A 76 -8.78 14.17 -3.05
C MET A 76 -8.46 15.45 -2.27
N VAL A 77 -8.52 16.61 -2.91
CA VAL A 77 -8.30 17.91 -2.24
C VAL A 77 -9.36 18.14 -1.16
N SER A 78 -10.65 17.95 -1.49
CA SER A 78 -11.74 18.11 -0.52
C SER A 78 -11.59 17.18 0.68
N ARG A 79 -11.17 15.92 0.45
CA ARG A 79 -10.88 14.98 1.54
C ARG A 79 -9.72 15.46 2.41
N LEU A 80 -8.61 15.90 1.80
CA LEU A 80 -7.45 16.40 2.52
C LEU A 80 -7.77 17.68 3.32
N GLU A 81 -8.64 18.54 2.80
CA GLU A 81 -9.13 19.73 3.51
C GLU A 81 -9.96 19.34 4.74
N MET A 82 -10.84 18.34 4.62
CA MET A 82 -11.59 17.80 5.77
C MET A 82 -10.67 17.18 6.83
N GLU A 83 -9.70 16.35 6.41
CA GLU A 83 -8.71 15.75 7.32
C GLU A 83 -7.86 16.82 8.02
N ARG A 84 -7.44 17.86 7.29
CA ARG A 84 -6.73 19.02 7.84
C ARG A 84 -7.57 19.70 8.91
N GLU A 85 -8.85 19.97 8.63
CA GLU A 85 -9.74 20.64 9.58
C GLU A 85 -10.00 19.77 10.81
N GLU A 86 -10.17 18.46 10.64
CA GLU A 86 -10.29 17.52 11.75
C GLU A 86 -9.04 17.57 12.64
N VAL A 87 -7.84 17.48 12.06
CA VAL A 87 -6.57 17.53 12.81
C VAL A 87 -6.42 18.87 13.54
N LEU A 88 -6.77 19.99 12.90
CA LEU A 88 -6.73 21.30 13.55
C LEU A 88 -7.75 21.43 14.67
N SER A 89 -8.96 20.88 14.50
CA SER A 89 -10.00 20.86 15.54
C SER A 89 -9.52 20.09 16.78
N ARG A 90 -8.84 18.95 16.58
CA ARG A 90 -8.23 18.13 17.64
C ARG A 90 -7.03 18.80 18.30
N LEU A 91 -6.25 19.57 17.55
CA LEU A 91 -5.13 20.36 18.07
C LEU A 91 -5.61 21.61 18.81
N SER A 92 -6.82 22.12 18.52
CA SER A 92 -7.31 23.38 19.07
C SER A 92 -7.36 23.41 20.61
N PRO A 93 -7.81 22.36 21.34
CA PRO A 93 -7.82 22.39 22.80
C PRO A 93 -6.41 22.32 23.40
N LEU A 94 -5.49 21.64 22.69
CA LEU A 94 -4.08 21.53 23.06
C LEU A 94 -3.35 22.88 22.88
N ARG A 95 -3.67 23.63 21.82
CA ARG A 95 -3.09 24.97 21.56
C ARG A 95 -3.73 26.08 22.38
N ASN A 96 -5.04 26.03 22.59
CA ASN A 96 -5.80 27.07 23.28
C ASN A 96 -5.72 26.97 24.82
N GLY A 97 -4.92 26.04 25.36
CA GLY A 97 -4.77 25.86 26.80
C GLY A 97 -6.03 25.37 27.52
N ARG A 98 -7.08 24.93 26.80
CA ARG A 98 -8.28 24.31 27.40
C ARG A 98 -7.97 22.95 28.00
N VAL A 99 -6.94 22.30 27.48
CA VAL A 99 -6.37 21.10 28.09
C VAL A 99 -5.47 21.57 29.23
N THR A 100 -5.99 21.48 30.46
CA THR A 100 -5.27 21.82 31.70
C THR A 100 -4.14 20.85 32.01
N THR A 101 -4.10 19.69 31.36
CA THR A 101 -2.96 18.77 31.47
C THR A 101 -1.76 19.38 30.78
N ARG A 102 -0.75 19.72 31.58
CA ARG A 102 0.59 20.10 31.13
C ARG A 102 1.08 19.15 30.04
N VAL A 103 1.56 19.70 28.92
CA VAL A 103 2.22 18.93 27.88
C VAL A 103 3.52 18.38 28.47
N VAL A 104 3.58 17.06 28.66
CA VAL A 104 4.77 16.35 29.15
C VAL A 104 5.60 15.96 27.93
N SER A 105 6.87 16.36 27.90
CA SER A 105 7.78 15.95 26.82
C SER A 105 8.06 14.44 26.93
N ALA A 106 8.40 13.78 25.81
CA ALA A 106 8.78 12.37 25.82
C ALA A 106 9.96 12.09 26.78
N VAL A 107 10.90 13.04 26.88
CA VAL A 107 12.03 12.95 27.81
C VAL A 107 11.56 13.01 29.25
N GLU A 108 10.72 14.00 29.59
CA GLU A 108 10.17 14.13 30.94
C GLU A 108 9.34 12.91 31.34
N GLN A 109 8.52 12.40 30.43
CA GLN A 109 7.73 11.19 30.66
C GLN A 109 8.65 9.99 30.96
N GLU A 110 9.73 9.82 30.21
CA GLU A 110 10.67 8.73 30.44
C GLU A 110 11.43 8.88 31.78
N THR A 111 11.82 10.11 32.14
CA THR A 111 12.42 10.39 33.45
C THR A 111 11.48 10.00 34.58
N VAL A 112 10.22 10.45 34.54
CA VAL A 112 9.21 10.14 35.56
C VAL A 112 8.93 8.63 35.61
N ASN A 113 8.85 7.96 34.46
CA ASN A 113 8.67 6.51 34.39
C ASN A 113 9.86 5.75 35.00
N GLY A 114 11.09 6.22 34.77
CA GLY A 114 12.30 5.69 35.36
C GLY A 114 12.30 5.80 36.88
N GLU A 115 12.01 7.01 37.40
CA GLU A 115 11.89 7.25 38.84
C GLU A 115 10.80 6.41 39.48
N TRP A 116 9.62 6.34 38.85
CA TRP A 116 8.52 5.50 39.30
C TRP A 116 8.95 4.02 39.42
N ARG A 117 9.67 3.50 38.43
CA ARG A 117 10.18 2.13 38.44
C ARG A 117 11.14 1.89 39.62
N VAL A 118 12.02 2.85 39.89
CA VAL A 118 12.95 2.80 41.04
C VAL A 118 12.19 2.82 42.37
N TRP A 119 11.26 3.77 42.55
CA TRP A 119 10.48 3.89 43.79
C TRP A 119 9.59 2.69 44.03
N LYS A 120 8.95 2.16 42.99
CA LYS A 120 8.18 0.93 43.05
C LYS A 120 9.05 -0.25 43.52
N GLY A 121 10.26 -0.40 42.97
CA GLY A 121 11.21 -1.42 43.41
C GLY A 121 11.61 -1.26 44.88
N ARG A 122 11.89 -0.02 45.32
CA ARG A 122 12.23 0.29 46.72
C ARG A 122 11.10 -0.04 47.69
N VAL A 123 9.85 0.26 47.34
CA VAL A 123 8.69 -0.09 48.17
C VAL A 123 8.58 -1.60 48.36
N VAL A 124 8.77 -2.39 47.29
CA VAL A 124 8.73 -3.87 47.37
C VAL A 124 9.82 -4.40 48.29
N VAL A 125 11.06 -3.94 48.13
CA VAL A 125 12.18 -4.38 48.98
C VAL A 125 11.96 -3.98 50.44
N ARG A 126 11.51 -2.76 50.70
CA ARG A 126 11.23 -2.29 52.07
C ARG A 126 10.11 -3.09 52.74
N LYS A 127 9.03 -3.39 52.02
CA LYS A 127 7.95 -4.26 52.53
C LYS A 127 8.48 -5.64 52.91
N ARG A 128 9.32 -6.24 52.05
CA ARG A 128 9.97 -7.52 52.35
C ARG A 128 10.81 -7.46 53.62
N ILE A 129 11.70 -6.46 53.73
CA ILE A 129 12.56 -6.30 54.92
C ILE A 129 11.72 -6.12 56.19
N CYS A 130 10.66 -5.32 56.13
CA CYS A 130 9.76 -5.12 57.26
C CYS A 130 9.10 -6.42 57.70
N LYS A 131 8.61 -7.21 56.73
CA LYS A 131 8.01 -8.52 56.98
C LYS A 131 9.01 -9.52 57.57
N ASP A 132 10.19 -9.65 56.96
CA ASP A 132 11.24 -10.57 57.42
C ASP A 132 11.72 -10.21 58.85
N MET A 133 11.80 -8.92 59.17
CA MET A 133 12.14 -8.45 60.53
C MET A 133 11.01 -8.77 61.52
N TRP A 134 9.76 -8.52 61.12
CA TRP A 134 8.60 -8.81 61.94
C TRP A 134 8.48 -10.29 62.28
N GLU A 135 8.65 -11.17 61.29
CA GLU A 135 8.63 -12.63 61.49
C GLU A 135 9.64 -13.03 62.56
N LYS A 136 10.90 -12.56 62.47
CA LYS A 136 11.94 -12.82 63.47
C LYS A 136 11.64 -12.27 64.86
N CYS A 137 11.06 -11.08 64.94
CA CYS A 137 10.64 -10.50 66.23
C CYS A 137 9.47 -11.28 66.83
N SER A 138 8.53 -11.73 65.99
CA SER A 138 7.34 -12.47 66.42
C SER A 138 7.66 -13.90 66.86
N GLU A 139 8.69 -14.53 66.30
CA GLU A 139 9.20 -15.84 66.74
C GLU A 139 9.72 -15.82 68.19
N ALA A 140 10.16 -14.66 68.69
CA ALA A 140 10.61 -14.49 70.08
C ALA A 140 9.47 -14.20 71.06
N LEU A 141 8.22 -14.07 70.59
CA LEU A 141 7.06 -13.84 71.45
C LEU A 141 6.57 -15.16 72.08
N PRO A 142 6.00 -15.12 73.30
CA PRO A 142 5.41 -16.30 73.93
C PRO A 142 4.30 -16.91 73.07
N GLU A 143 4.21 -18.24 73.07
CA GLU A 143 3.11 -18.96 72.40
C GLU A 143 1.76 -18.45 72.92
N GLY A 144 0.88 -18.06 71.99
CA GLY A 144 -0.45 -17.51 72.32
C GLY A 144 -0.47 -16.04 72.68
N PHE A 145 0.56 -15.25 72.36
CA PHE A 145 0.53 -13.80 72.52
C PHE A 145 -0.64 -13.16 71.74
N GLN A 146 -1.57 -12.51 72.45
CA GLN A 146 -2.84 -12.00 71.89
C GLN A 146 -2.76 -10.53 71.39
N GLY A 147 -1.62 -9.86 71.53
CA GLY A 147 -1.45 -8.43 71.21
C GLY A 147 -0.62 -8.14 69.95
N ILE A 148 -0.61 -9.04 68.96
CA ILE A 148 0.25 -8.92 67.76
C ILE A 148 -0.06 -7.65 66.97
N GLU A 149 -1.35 -7.35 66.76
CA GLU A 149 -1.80 -6.15 66.04
C GLU A 149 -1.49 -4.87 66.84
N GLU A 150 -1.75 -4.86 68.15
CA GLU A 150 -1.40 -3.74 69.02
C GLU A 150 0.10 -3.47 69.04
N LEU A 151 0.93 -4.52 69.03
CA LEU A 151 2.37 -4.39 68.95
C LEU A 151 2.81 -3.78 67.61
N TRP A 152 2.19 -4.20 66.50
CA TRP A 152 2.45 -3.64 65.18
C TRP A 152 2.14 -2.14 65.12
N GLU A 153 0.96 -1.74 65.61
CA GLU A 153 0.56 -0.33 65.70
C GLU A 153 1.45 0.47 66.67
N THR A 154 1.82 -0.11 67.81
CA THR A 154 2.71 0.53 68.82
C THR A 154 4.10 0.81 68.27
N LEU A 155 4.57 -0.03 67.33
CA LEU A 155 5.84 0.19 66.62
C LEU A 155 5.72 1.23 65.49
N GLY A 156 4.55 1.83 65.30
CA GLY A 156 4.29 2.84 64.27
C GLY A 156 4.23 2.25 62.87
N LEU A 157 3.86 0.97 62.75
CA LEU A 157 3.72 0.30 61.46
C LEU A 157 2.26 0.37 61.01
N ASP A 158 2.03 0.95 59.84
CA ASP A 158 0.71 1.08 59.23
C ASP A 158 0.57 0.18 58.00
N GLY A 159 -0.65 -0.34 57.77
CA GLY A 159 -1.01 -1.17 56.62
C GLY A 159 -1.01 -2.68 56.91
N MET A 160 -1.43 -3.47 55.93
CA MET A 160 -1.42 -4.94 56.05
C MET A 160 0.01 -5.50 55.94
N LEU A 161 0.27 -6.54 56.76
CA LEU A 161 1.40 -7.46 56.67
C LEU A 161 1.60 -8.07 55.26
#